data_AF-A0A0C2GA31-F1
#
_entry.id   AF-A0A0C2GA31-F1
#
_cell.length_a   1.000
_cell.length_b   1.000
_cell.length_c   1.000
_cell.angle_alpha   90.00
_cell.angle_beta   90.00
_cell.angle_gamma   90.00
#
_symmetry.space_group_name_H-M   'P 1'
#
loop_
_entity.id
_entity.type
_entity.pdbx_description
1 polymer ?
#
loop_
_entity_poly.entity_id
_entity_poly.type
_entity_poly.pdbx_seq_one_letter_code
_entity_poly.pdbx_strand_id
1 'polypeptide(L)' 'MIREENALHRIVVPTRFHSRVMTLLHEEHPGINRMKALARFFLYWTNITKDIENFFRECRSCQEATKSPVKTELH' A
#
# COMPACT_ATOMS: atom_id res chain seq x y z
N MET A 1 19.46 -2.95 -14.27
CA MET A 1 18.23 -3.11 -15.09
C MET A 1 17.54 -4.38 -14.64
N ILE A 2 16.80 -4.35 -13.53
CA ILE A 2 16.04 -5.51 -13.06
C ILE A 2 14.79 -5.55 -13.94
N ARG A 3 14.70 -6.58 -14.78
CA ARG A 3 13.64 -6.74 -15.77
C ARG A 3 12.29 -6.88 -15.05
N GLU A 4 11.35 -6.09 -15.55
CA GLU A 4 9.99 -5.85 -15.08
C GLU A 4 9.07 -7.02 -15.47
N GLU A 5 9.44 -8.26 -15.08
CA GLU A 5 8.78 -9.49 -15.58
C GLU A 5 7.53 -9.92 -14.81
N ASN A 6 6.94 -9.08 -13.96
CA ASN A 6 5.69 -9.39 -13.24
C ASN A 6 4.47 -8.56 -13.68
N ALA A 7 4.55 -7.84 -14.80
CA ALA A 7 3.48 -6.92 -15.22
C ALA A 7 2.22 -7.59 -15.82
N LEU A 8 2.25 -8.88 -16.16
CA LEU A 8 1.24 -9.46 -17.05
C LEU A 8 0.00 -10.02 -16.33
N HIS A 9 0.10 -10.50 -15.08
CA HIS A 9 -1.01 -11.23 -14.43
C HIS A 9 -1.45 -10.54 -13.12
N ARG A 10 -2.07 -9.36 -13.23
CA ARG A 10 -2.69 -8.70 -12.08
C ARG A 10 -4.16 -9.07 -11.97
N ILE A 11 -4.61 -9.28 -10.74
CA ILE A 11 -6.02 -9.57 -10.46
C ILE A 11 -6.81 -8.27 -10.56
N VAL A 12 -7.76 -8.21 -11.49
CA VAL A 12 -8.73 -7.11 -11.56
C VAL A 12 -9.72 -7.29 -10.42
N VAL A 13 -9.78 -6.31 -9.53
CA VAL A 13 -10.64 -6.38 -8.34
C VAL A 13 -11.93 -5.60 -8.61
N PRO A 14 -13.11 -6.24 -8.59
CA PRO A 14 -14.40 -5.54 -8.61
C PRO A 14 -14.53 -4.54 -7.46
N THR A 15 -15.21 -3.41 -7.69
CA THR A 15 -15.37 -2.32 -6.72
C THR A 15 -15.87 -2.77 -5.35
N ARG A 16 -16.80 -3.74 -5.33
CA ARG A 16 -17.34 -4.32 -4.08
C ARG A 16 -16.30 -4.98 -3.17
N PHE A 17 -15.10 -5.30 -3.68
CA PHE A 17 -14.02 -5.94 -2.91
C PHE A 17 -12.89 -4.98 -2.54
N HIS A 18 -12.91 -3.72 -3.02
CA HIS A 18 -11.84 -2.75 -2.77
C HIS A 18 -11.60 -2.57 -1.27
N SER A 19 -12.66 -2.39 -0.47
CA SER A 19 -12.53 -2.22 0.98
C SER A 19 -11.88 -3.43 1.66
N ARG A 20 -12.26 -4.65 1.26
CA ARG A 20 -11.70 -5.88 1.83
C ARG A 20 -10.22 -6.01 1.50
N VAL A 21 -9.86 -5.74 0.24
CA VAL A 21 -8.47 -5.73 -0.21
C VAL A 21 -7.65 -4.69 0.55
N MET A 22 -8.23 -3.51 0.82
CA MET A 22 -7.54 -2.46 1.56
C MET A 22 -7.23 -2.89 3.00
N THR A 23 -8.18 -3.55 3.67
CA THR A 23 -7.94 -4.17 4.98
C THR A 23 -6.82 -5.20 4.94
N LEU A 24 -6.76 -6.05 3.91
CA LEU A 24 -5.70 -7.06 3.75
C LEU A 24 -4.32 -6.43 3.50
N LEU A 25 -4.24 -5.41 2.64
CA LEU A 25 -2.98 -4.71 2.38
C LEU A 25 -2.45 -3.99 3.63
N HIS A 26 -3.36 -3.55 4.50
CA HIS A 26 -3.06 -2.81 5.72
C HIS A 26 -2.80 -3.70 6.95
N GLU A 27 -3.09 -5.00 6.86
CA GLU A 27 -2.83 -5.96 7.93
C GLU A 27 -1.37 -5.87 8.40
N GLU A 28 -1.15 -5.88 9.72
CA GLU A 28 0.16 -5.62 10.37
C GLU A 28 0.76 -4.20 10.17
N HIS A 29 -0.02 -3.24 9.67
CA HIS A 29 0.39 -1.84 9.46
C HIS A 29 1.77 -1.64 8.78
N PRO A 30 2.00 -2.24 7.59
CA PRO A 30 3.32 -2.37 6.98
C PRO A 30 3.92 -1.05 6.43
N GLY A 31 3.20 0.07 6.55
CA GLY A 31 3.53 1.36 5.97
C GLY A 31 3.10 1.51 4.51
N ILE A 32 2.88 2.75 4.10
CA ILE A 32 2.28 3.08 2.79
C ILE A 32 3.09 2.58 1.60
N ASN A 33 4.42 2.60 1.68
CA ASN A 33 5.29 2.16 0.58
C ASN A 33 5.16 0.66 0.33
N ARG A 34 5.04 -0.13 1.40
CA ARG A 34 4.85 -1.59 1.31
C ARG A 34 3.46 -1.94 0.81
N MET A 35 2.41 -1.26 1.28
CA MET A 35 1.05 -1.40 0.74
C MET A 35 1.02 -1.15 -0.77
N LYS A 36 1.61 -0.04 -1.23
CA LYS A 36 1.69 0.31 -2.66
C LYS A 36 2.48 -0.72 -3.47
N ALA A 37 3.57 -1.28 -2.92
CA ALA A 37 4.36 -2.29 -3.59
C ALA A 37 3.56 -3.59 -3.81
N LEU A 38 2.91 -4.11 -2.77
CA LEU A 38 2.06 -5.31 -2.85
C LEU A 38 0.91 -5.11 -3.84
N ALA A 39 0.24 -3.96 -3.74
CA ALA A 39 -0.85 -3.59 -4.63
C ALA A 39 -0.43 -3.60 -6.11
N ARG A 40 0.69 -2.95 -6.45
CA ARG A 40 1.21 -2.91 -7.82
C ARG A 40 1.65 -4.28 -8.34
N PHE A 41 2.05 -5.18 -7.44
CA PHE A 41 2.53 -6.51 -7.80
C PHE A 41 1.38 -7.47 -8.11
N PHE A 42 0.32 -7.47 -7.31
CA PHE A 42 -0.75 -8.49 -7.42
C PHE A 42 -2.08 -7.98 -7.98
N LEU A 43 -2.36 -6.68 -7.89
CA LEU A 43 -3.71 -6.14 -8.00
C LEU A 43 -3.83 -5.03 -9.04
N TYR A 44 -5.03 -4.89 -9.60
CA TYR A 44 -5.32 -3.81 -10.54
C TYR A 44 -6.75 -3.26 -10.39
N TRP A 45 -6.84 -1.94 -10.25
CA TRP A 45 -7.98 -1.08 -10.62
C TRP A 45 -7.47 0.36 -10.80
N THR A 46 -8.24 1.21 -11.48
CA THR A 46 -7.78 2.53 -11.98
C THR A 46 -7.15 3.43 -10.92
N ASN A 47 -7.67 3.42 -9.68
CA ASN A 47 -7.29 4.36 -8.63
C ASN A 47 -6.62 3.72 -7.41
N ILE A 48 -6.12 2.48 -7.52
CA ILE A 48 -5.57 1.70 -6.40
C ILE A 48 -4.57 2.45 -5.51
N THR A 49 -3.63 3.18 -6.11
CA THR A 49 -2.62 3.94 -5.36
C THR A 49 -3.25 5.08 -4.55
N LYS A 50 -4.25 5.77 -5.12
CA LYS A 50 -4.96 6.89 -4.47
C LYS A 50 -5.84 6.37 -3.33
N ASP A 51 -6.49 5.24 -3.56
CA ASP A 51 -7.34 4.61 -2.54
C ASP A 51 -6.49 4.13 -1.35
N ILE A 52 -5.28 3.60 -1.59
CA ILE A 52 -4.31 3.27 -0.53
C ILE A 52 -3.89 4.51 0.26
N GLU A 53 -3.62 5.63 -0.42
CA GLU A 53 -3.25 6.89 0.24
C GLU A 53 -4.37 7.42 1.14
N ASN A 54 -5.62 7.40 0.65
CA ASN A 54 -6.78 7.83 1.43
C ASN A 54 -6.98 6.93 2.65
N PHE A 55 -6.94 5.61 2.45
CA PHE A 55 -7.08 4.64 3.53
C PHE A 55 -5.98 4.79 4.59
N PHE A 56 -4.73 5.00 4.17
CA PHE A 56 -3.60 5.22 5.09
C PHE A 56 -3.73 6.53 5.89
N ARG A 57 -4.32 7.58 5.31
CA ARG A 57 -4.60 8.85 6.00
C ARG A 57 -5.65 8.70 7.11
N GLU A 58 -6.60 7.80 6.92
CA GLU A 58 -7.66 7.50 7.89
C GLU A 58 -7.16 6.63 9.05
N CYS A 59 -6.05 5.91 8.88
CA CYS A 59 -5.49 5.07 9.93
C CYS A 59 -4.64 5.86 10.94
N ARG A 60 -5.19 6.08 12.14
CA ARG A 60 -4.52 6.81 13.23
C ARG A 60 -3.17 6.22 13.64
N SER A 61 -3.06 4.90 13.82
CA SER A 61 -1.80 4.26 14.25
C SER A 61 -0.70 4.43 13.21
N CYS A 62 -1.03 4.29 11.92
CA CYS A 62 -0.11 4.58 10.82
C CYS A 62 0.34 6.05 10.79
N GLN A 63 -0.59 6.99 11.03
CA GLN A 63 -0.25 8.42 11.10
C GLN A 63 0.68 8.75 12.27
N GLU A 64 0.46 8.15 13.44
CA GLU A 64 1.31 8.33 14.63
C GLU A 64 2.73 7.78 14.40
N ALA A 65 2.86 6.61 13.78
CA ALA A 65 4.16 6.04 13.43
C ALA A 65 4.96 6.92 12.44
N THR A 66 4.27 7.58 11.50
CA THR A 66 4.90 8.45 10.49
C THR A 66 5.38 9.78 11.08
N LYS A 67 4.73 10.27 12.15
CA LYS A 67 5.08 11.54 12.83
C LYS A 67 6.31 11.43 13.72
N SER A 68 6.83 10.23 13.95
CA SER A 68 8.04 10.02 14.72
C SER A 68 9.24 10.19 13.78
N PRO A 69 10.00 11.31 13.83
CA PRO A 69 11.27 11.36 13.12
C PRO A 69 12.17 10.29 13.73
N VAL A 70 12.51 9.27 12.93
CA VAL A 70 13.63 8.40 13.26
C VAL A 70 14.83 9.32 13.34
N LYS A 71 15.31 9.62 14.56
CA LYS A 71 16.63 10.21 14.77
C LYS A 71 17.64 9.17 14.28
N THR A 72 17.92 9.17 12.99
CA THR A 72 19.09 8.48 12.47
C THR A 72 20.23 9.47 12.59
N GLU A 73 20.89 9.46 13.74
CA GLU A 73 22.25 9.99 13.84
C GLU A 73 23.10 9.11 12.91
N LEU A 74 23.48 9.66 11.76
CA LEU A 74 24.52 9.09 10.91
C LEU A 74 25.85 9.27 11.68
N HIS A 75 26.35 8.19 12.28
CA HIS A 75 27.71 8.11 12.79
C HIS A 75 28.67 7.70 11.68
#